data_AF-A0A495Z4B9-F1
#
_entry.id   AF-A0A495Z4B9-F1
#
_cell.length_a   1.000
_cell.length_b   1.000
_cell.length_c   1.000
_cell.angle_alpha   90.00
_cell.angle_beta   90.00
_cell.angle_gamma   90.00
#
_symmetry.space_group_name_H-M   'P 1'
#
loop_
_entity.id
_entity.type
_entity.pdbx_description
1 polymer ?
#
loop_
_entity_poly.entity_id
_entity_poly.type
_entity_poly.pdbx_seq_one_letter_code
_entity_poly.pdbx_strand_id
1 'polypeptide(L)'
;MTLGTYNANTEIFPFTLEANNQRFSRILYINRNDAPKLKNDWDSVVKTAYLSIDPGYRRGLAQVKLSYPLLLEYDPTWTFHEVYHLGDNHQAVAFSPDGKYIATGDDSDRTIWAVSSGEALRRTAHPTRTYAVAFSPDGQHLATTDRRYMSLWEVSNGKLVWRRQKAYSSYGFTRYAAFYGIAFSPDGQFLAGGNDRGVFVVDVNDGANFWGRTRSYSAYGSTRYAAFHGVAFSPDGQFLATGDTYGAAIIWDASNSAHIYQIEHSDDVWAVAFSPDGQYLATGDNAGNVSICEVSSGIKLKQMQHTGGWIGAVAFSPDGTYLAVGDESGVITFYRMGQGPINIDSEITKEKSIRASGAVYELAWHPYGNLISDGKKVYRTLLDSILTDLVAEPLSTPRDVNRDGIVDVEDLVLVASNFGKSFTVDANPNPDVNRDGVVDRADIIEIIISLEAAPRGPAASWQTIPTFTAKNLQHWINQAKKLNYKDKTFQKGIRTLEQLLATLIQAETTLLSNYPNPFNPETWIPYHLAEDAFVTLTIYDGNGQIVRTLDVGHRVAAVYENRSKAIYWDGRNEFGEQVASGVYFYHLSAGDYSATRKMLILK
;
A
#
# COMPACT_ATOMS: atom_id res chain seq x y z
N MET A 1 37.47 8.59 -32.92
CA MET A 1 37.00 8.47 -31.53
C MET A 1 38.14 7.91 -30.71
N THR A 2 38.75 8.72 -29.87
CA THR A 2 39.76 8.26 -28.91
C THR A 2 39.03 7.80 -27.64
N LEU A 3 39.36 6.60 -27.15
CA LEU A 3 39.01 6.14 -25.80
C LEU A 3 39.74 7.03 -24.79
N GLY A 4 39.07 8.09 -24.36
CA GLY A 4 39.60 9.09 -23.43
C GLY A 4 39.12 8.86 -22.00
N THR A 5 39.94 9.29 -21.04
CA THR A 5 39.66 9.32 -19.61
C THR A 5 38.54 10.30 -19.25
N TYR A 6 37.78 9.95 -18.21
CA TYR A 6 36.64 10.67 -17.66
C TYR A 6 36.90 12.17 -17.45
N ASN A 7 36.05 13.03 -18.04
CA ASN A 7 35.95 14.44 -17.65
C ASN A 7 34.48 14.89 -17.56
N ALA A 8 34.23 15.97 -16.82
CA ALA A 8 32.90 16.51 -16.50
C ALA A 8 32.04 16.95 -17.71
N ASN A 9 32.60 16.95 -18.94
CA ASN A 9 31.91 17.33 -20.17
C ASN A 9 31.58 16.13 -21.08
N THR A 10 31.48 14.93 -20.50
CA THR A 10 31.25 13.68 -21.24
C THR A 10 29.87 13.12 -20.88
N GLU A 11 29.02 12.90 -21.88
CA GLU A 11 27.75 12.18 -21.77
C GLU A 11 27.96 10.70 -22.10
N ILE A 12 27.29 9.86 -21.32
CA ILE A 12 27.47 8.41 -21.33
C ILE A 12 26.24 7.78 -21.97
N PHE A 13 26.46 6.99 -23.01
CA PHE A 13 25.40 6.27 -23.71
C PHE A 13 25.64 4.76 -23.61
N PRO A 14 24.89 4.05 -22.74
CA PRO A 14 24.88 2.59 -22.77
C PRO A 14 24.11 2.14 -24.00
N PHE A 15 24.66 1.18 -24.74
CA PHE A 15 23.94 0.53 -25.83
C PHE A 15 24.16 -0.97 -25.79
N THR A 16 23.16 -1.68 -26.29
CA THR A 16 23.22 -3.14 -26.43
C THR A 16 23.04 -3.50 -27.89
N LEU A 17 23.97 -4.27 -28.41
CA LEU A 17 23.92 -4.79 -29.76
C LEU A 17 23.68 -6.29 -29.72
N GLU A 18 22.67 -6.76 -30.46
CA GLU A 18 22.45 -8.17 -30.71
C GLU A 18 22.79 -8.49 -32.16
N ALA A 19 23.73 -9.41 -32.35
CA ALA A 19 24.10 -9.95 -33.65
C ALA A 19 24.44 -11.44 -33.51
N ASN A 20 23.89 -12.29 -34.38
CA ASN A 20 24.17 -13.73 -34.44
C ASN A 20 24.06 -14.48 -33.08
N ASN A 21 22.97 -14.26 -32.32
CA ASN A 21 22.74 -14.82 -30.98
C ASN A 21 23.83 -14.48 -29.95
N GLN A 22 24.65 -13.46 -30.20
CA GLN A 22 25.57 -12.90 -29.24
C GLN A 22 25.16 -11.48 -28.90
N ARG A 23 25.17 -11.17 -27.60
CA ARG A 23 24.76 -9.89 -27.04
C ARG A 23 25.99 -9.16 -26.51
N PHE A 24 26.23 -7.97 -27.04
CA PHE A 24 27.34 -7.12 -26.65
C PHE A 24 26.80 -5.86 -25.99
N SER A 25 27.09 -5.69 -24.70
CA SER A 25 26.78 -4.47 -23.95
C SER A 25 28.05 -3.64 -23.78
N ARG A 26 28.00 -2.37 -24.20
CA ARG A 26 29.12 -1.44 -24.13
C ARG A 26 28.65 -0.03 -23.78
N ILE A 27 29.61 0.80 -23.36
CA ILE A 27 29.40 2.18 -22.94
C ILE A 27 30.13 3.08 -23.93
N LEU A 28 29.42 4.01 -24.57
CA LEU A 28 30.01 5.04 -25.41
C LEU A 28 30.19 6.34 -24.61
N TYR A 29 31.35 6.96 -24.75
CA TYR A 29 31.68 8.25 -24.13
C TYR A 29 31.69 9.33 -25.21
N ILE A 30 30.81 10.31 -25.08
CA ILE A 30 30.61 11.35 -26.09
C ILE A 30 30.71 12.72 -25.44
N ASN A 31 31.36 13.67 -26.11
CA ASN A 31 31.41 15.04 -25.60
C ASN A 31 30.02 15.69 -25.65
N ARG A 32 29.61 16.35 -24.57
CA ARG A 32 28.28 16.99 -24.43
C ARG A 32 27.96 18.01 -25.54
N ASN A 33 28.99 18.64 -26.09
CA ASN A 33 28.82 19.63 -27.17
C ASN A 33 28.53 18.99 -28.53
N ASP A 34 28.82 17.70 -28.69
CA ASP A 34 28.59 16.94 -29.93
C ASP A 34 27.26 16.16 -29.89
N ALA A 35 26.70 15.92 -28.69
CA ALA A 35 25.45 15.19 -28.49
C ALA A 35 24.24 15.73 -29.31
N PRO A 36 24.04 17.06 -29.46
CA PRO A 36 22.94 17.59 -30.27
C PRO A 36 23.10 17.34 -31.78
N LYS A 37 24.34 17.31 -32.28
CA LYS A 37 24.63 17.02 -33.70
C LYS A 37 24.42 15.54 -34.02
N LEU A 38 24.67 14.68 -33.05
CA LEU A 38 24.56 13.23 -33.17
C LEU A 38 23.12 12.72 -33.00
N LYS A 39 22.26 13.48 -32.31
CA LYS A 39 20.82 13.20 -32.13
C LYS A 39 20.05 13.04 -33.45
N ASN A 40 20.57 13.60 -34.54
CA ASN A 40 19.95 13.56 -35.87
C ASN A 40 20.52 12.49 -36.81
N ASP A 41 21.61 11.79 -36.46
CA ASP A 41 22.28 10.80 -37.33
C ASP A 41 22.85 9.64 -36.51
N TRP A 42 22.02 9.06 -35.65
CA TRP A 42 22.48 8.04 -34.68
C TRP A 42 22.89 6.72 -35.32
N ASP A 43 22.23 6.35 -36.41
CA ASP A 43 22.54 5.15 -37.19
C ASP A 43 23.96 5.17 -37.77
N SER A 44 24.45 6.33 -38.23
CA SER A 44 25.83 6.46 -38.74
C SER A 44 26.88 6.29 -37.64
N VAL A 45 26.59 6.73 -36.42
CA VAL A 45 27.53 6.68 -35.30
C VAL A 45 27.68 5.26 -34.78
N VAL A 46 26.57 4.55 -34.62
CA VAL A 46 26.57 3.14 -34.21
C VAL A 46 27.26 2.27 -35.27
N LYS A 47 27.03 2.56 -36.56
CA LYS A 47 27.69 1.88 -37.67
C LYS A 47 29.20 2.12 -37.70
N THR A 48 29.65 3.33 -37.36
CA THR A 48 31.07 3.69 -37.24
C THR A 48 31.72 3.06 -36.01
N ALA A 49 31.02 3.01 -34.88
CA ALA A 49 31.47 2.34 -33.67
C ALA A 49 31.62 0.83 -33.90
N TYR A 50 30.67 0.19 -34.60
CA TYR A 50 30.74 -1.23 -34.94
C TYR A 50 31.92 -1.56 -35.87
N LEU A 51 32.14 -0.75 -36.92
CA LEU A 51 33.27 -0.92 -37.85
C LEU A 51 34.64 -0.70 -37.19
N SER A 52 34.70 0.00 -36.04
CA SER A 52 35.93 0.18 -35.26
C SER A 52 36.27 -1.01 -34.35
N ILE A 53 35.30 -1.90 -34.09
CA ILE A 53 35.43 -3.08 -33.22
C ILE A 53 35.84 -4.31 -34.03
N ASP A 54 35.37 -4.46 -35.26
CA ASP A 54 35.79 -5.53 -36.18
C ASP A 54 35.92 -5.01 -37.63
N PRO A 55 37.14 -4.66 -38.08
CA PRO A 55 37.37 -4.11 -39.42
C PRO A 55 37.11 -5.11 -40.57
N GLY A 56 37.00 -6.41 -40.28
CA GLY A 56 37.02 -7.48 -41.28
C GLY A 56 35.66 -7.88 -41.87
N TYR A 57 34.55 -7.44 -41.28
CA TYR A 57 33.23 -7.99 -41.61
C TYR A 57 32.39 -7.06 -42.49
N ARG A 58 32.42 -7.25 -43.82
CA ARG A 58 31.65 -6.45 -44.80
C ARG A 58 30.36 -7.10 -45.34
N ARG A 59 29.85 -8.19 -44.76
CA ARG A 59 28.59 -8.80 -45.22
C ARG A 59 27.69 -9.23 -44.07
N GLY A 60 26.60 -8.49 -43.85
CA GLY A 60 25.51 -8.92 -42.97
C GLY A 60 24.78 -7.76 -42.27
N LEU A 61 24.34 -6.74 -42.99
CA LEU A 61 23.58 -5.59 -42.44
C LEU A 61 22.06 -5.82 -42.44
N ALA A 62 21.59 -7.07 -42.27
CA ALA A 62 20.18 -7.39 -42.50
C ALA A 62 19.31 -7.54 -41.24
N GLN A 63 19.86 -7.70 -40.04
CA GLN A 63 19.04 -7.81 -38.82
C GLN A 63 19.78 -7.26 -37.61
N VAL A 64 19.66 -5.95 -37.38
CA VAL A 64 20.01 -5.30 -36.11
C VAL A 64 18.72 -4.73 -35.56
N LYS A 65 18.28 -5.21 -34.40
CA LYS A 65 17.08 -4.71 -33.71
C LYS A 65 17.53 -3.76 -32.60
N LEU A 66 17.08 -2.50 -32.68
CA LEU A 66 17.36 -1.46 -31.69
C LEU A 66 16.08 -1.14 -30.93
N SER A 67 16.17 -1.08 -29.59
CA SER A 67 15.05 -0.71 -28.72
C SER A 67 15.39 0.58 -27.98
N TYR A 68 14.52 1.59 -28.07
CA TYR A 68 14.61 2.88 -27.38
C TYR A 68 13.71 2.89 -26.13
N PRO A 69 14.11 3.53 -25.01
CA PRO A 69 13.19 3.93 -23.95
C PRO A 69 12.60 5.33 -24.25
N LEU A 70 11.29 5.48 -24.03
CA LEU A 70 10.59 6.76 -24.16
C LEU A 70 10.72 7.56 -22.86
N LEU A 71 10.97 8.86 -23.02
CA LEU A 71 11.33 9.83 -21.99
C LEU A 71 10.20 10.15 -21.00
N LEU A 72 10.38 9.76 -19.74
CA LEU A 72 10.03 10.50 -18.52
C LEU A 72 11.27 10.45 -17.62
N GLU A 73 11.56 11.55 -16.92
CA GLU A 73 12.84 11.88 -16.28
C GLU A 73 13.57 10.67 -15.66
N TYR A 74 14.48 10.15 -16.48
CA TYR A 74 15.33 9.00 -16.20
C TYR A 74 16.49 9.50 -15.36
N ASP A 75 16.56 9.14 -14.07
CA ASP A 75 17.83 9.12 -13.35
C ASP A 75 18.56 7.81 -13.73
N PRO A 76 19.57 7.86 -14.61
CA PRO A 76 20.25 6.68 -15.14
C PRO A 76 21.26 6.06 -14.16
N THR A 77 21.34 6.50 -12.90
CA THR A 77 22.52 6.24 -12.04
C THR A 77 22.34 5.26 -10.89
N TRP A 78 21.36 4.36 -10.94
CA TRP A 78 21.30 3.29 -9.95
C TRP A 78 22.23 2.12 -10.33
N THR A 79 23.54 2.35 -10.35
CA THR A 79 24.50 1.28 -10.11
C THR A 79 24.55 1.08 -8.61
N PHE A 80 23.99 -0.02 -8.08
CA PHE A 80 24.29 -0.42 -6.71
C PHE A 80 25.81 -0.58 -6.64
N HIS A 81 26.50 0.37 -6.03
CA HIS A 81 27.81 0.11 -5.49
C HIS A 81 27.61 -1.06 -4.53
N GLU A 82 28.40 -2.12 -4.70
CA GLU A 82 28.42 -3.23 -3.74
C GLU A 82 28.42 -2.59 -2.35
N VAL A 83 27.44 -2.93 -1.50
CA VAL A 83 27.45 -2.47 -0.11
C VAL A 83 28.63 -3.20 0.53
N TYR A 84 29.79 -2.53 0.49
CA TYR A 84 31.06 -3.09 0.90
C TYR A 84 31.11 -3.13 2.42
N HIS A 85 30.77 -4.30 2.94
CA HIS A 85 31.33 -4.98 4.12
C HIS A 85 30.22 -5.81 4.78
N LEU A 86 29.86 -6.92 4.14
CA LEU A 86 29.03 -7.96 4.75
C LEU A 86 29.95 -9.11 5.14
N GLY A 87 30.34 -9.15 6.41
CA GLY A 87 31.20 -10.18 6.99
C GLY A 87 30.59 -11.58 6.93
N ASP A 88 31.38 -12.61 7.27
CA ASP A 88 31.07 -14.02 7.03
C ASP A 88 29.95 -14.64 7.90
N ASN A 89 29.27 -13.89 8.77
CA ASN A 89 28.28 -14.42 9.71
C ASN A 89 26.96 -13.66 9.67
N HIS A 90 25.85 -14.41 9.68
CA HIS A 90 24.44 -14.02 9.90
C HIS A 90 24.20 -12.52 10.12
N GLN A 91 23.68 -11.87 9.10
CA GLN A 91 23.53 -10.43 9.04
C GLN A 91 22.05 -10.10 9.11
N ALA A 92 21.68 -9.20 10.02
CA ALA A 92 20.33 -8.67 10.04
C ALA A 92 20.18 -7.60 8.95
N VAL A 93 19.05 -7.54 8.24
CA VAL A 93 18.84 -6.57 7.16
C VAL A 93 17.38 -6.09 7.05
N ALA A 94 17.19 -4.77 6.90
CA ALA A 94 15.87 -4.18 6.63
C ALA A 94 15.96 -2.91 5.77
N PHE A 95 14.93 -2.65 4.97
CA PHE A 95 14.73 -1.38 4.29
C PHE A 95 13.89 -0.41 5.13
N SER A 96 14.16 0.89 4.99
CA SER A 96 13.23 1.91 5.46
C SER A 96 11.93 1.91 4.63
N PRO A 97 10.80 2.36 5.18
CA PRO A 97 9.52 2.38 4.47
C PRO A 97 9.53 3.23 3.19
N ASP A 98 10.35 4.27 3.16
CA ASP A 98 10.56 5.12 1.99
C ASP A 98 11.60 4.58 0.99
N GLY A 99 12.21 3.43 1.30
CA GLY A 99 13.24 2.78 0.49
C GLY A 99 14.57 3.53 0.40
N LYS A 100 14.74 4.65 1.13
CA LYS A 100 15.96 5.47 1.04
C LYS A 100 17.12 4.92 1.85
N TYR A 101 16.86 4.09 2.85
CA TYR A 101 17.86 3.58 3.76
C TYR A 101 17.81 2.06 3.89
N ILE A 102 18.97 1.45 4.14
CA ILE A 102 19.10 0.08 4.59
C ILE A 102 19.70 0.10 5.98
N ALA A 103 19.16 -0.70 6.89
CA ALA A 103 19.81 -1.02 8.15
C ALA A 103 20.42 -2.42 8.04
N THR A 104 21.67 -2.56 8.48
CA THR A 104 22.34 -3.84 8.66
C THR A 104 22.82 -4.01 10.09
N GLY A 105 22.83 -5.24 10.58
CA GLY A 105 23.41 -5.59 11.87
C GLY A 105 24.36 -6.78 11.77
N ASP A 106 25.54 -6.66 12.36
CA ASP A 106 26.56 -7.72 12.37
C ASP A 106 27.00 -8.11 13.80
N ASP A 107 28.07 -8.90 13.90
CA ASP A 107 28.66 -9.39 15.16
C ASP A 107 29.19 -8.27 16.07
N SER A 108 29.52 -7.10 15.51
CA SER A 108 30.31 -6.03 16.13
C SER A 108 29.74 -4.62 16.00
N ASP A 109 28.79 -4.41 15.09
CA ASP A 109 28.18 -3.13 14.80
C ASP A 109 26.80 -3.23 14.14
N ARG A 110 26.21 -2.06 13.99
CA ARG A 110 24.99 -1.82 13.22
C ARG A 110 25.25 -0.63 12.33
N THR A 111 24.85 -0.73 11.08
CA THR A 111 25.14 0.29 10.07
C THR A 111 23.88 0.68 9.31
N ILE A 112 23.62 1.98 9.18
CA ILE A 112 22.59 2.55 8.31
C ILE A 112 23.29 3.06 7.05
N TRP A 113 22.76 2.66 5.90
CA TRP A 113 23.29 2.96 4.57
C TRP A 113 22.28 3.80 3.80
N ALA A 114 22.75 4.78 3.04
CA ALA A 114 21.94 5.43 2.01
C ALA A 114 21.83 4.49 0.81
N VAL A 115 20.61 4.23 0.33
CA VAL A 115 20.38 3.37 -0.85
C VAL A 115 20.88 4.04 -2.13
N SER A 116 20.78 5.36 -2.23
CA SER A 116 21.20 6.15 -3.40
C SER A 116 22.71 6.21 -3.61
N SER A 117 23.49 6.30 -2.54
CA SER A 117 24.96 6.40 -2.63
C SER A 117 25.70 5.12 -2.26
N GLY A 118 25.05 4.18 -1.57
CA GLY A 118 25.71 3.02 -0.96
C GLY A 118 26.63 3.40 0.21
N GLU A 119 26.63 4.66 0.64
CA GLU A 119 27.48 5.14 1.73
C GLU A 119 26.89 4.77 3.09
N ALA A 120 27.76 4.32 3.99
CA ALA A 120 27.42 4.18 5.40
C ALA A 120 27.17 5.58 6.00
N LEU A 121 25.92 5.91 6.24
CA LEU A 121 25.53 7.17 6.88
C LEU A 121 25.84 7.16 8.37
N ARG A 122 25.71 5.99 9.01
CA ARG A 122 25.92 5.85 10.44
C ARG A 122 26.30 4.43 10.81
N ARG A 123 27.43 4.28 11.49
CA ARG A 123 27.90 3.02 12.07
C ARG A 123 27.99 3.15 13.58
N THR A 124 27.30 2.28 14.30
CA THR A 124 27.28 2.26 15.76
C THR A 124 27.86 0.93 16.22
N ALA A 125 29.00 0.96 16.90
CA ALA A 125 29.60 -0.23 17.47
C ALA A 125 28.67 -0.85 18.51
N HIS A 126 28.55 -2.18 18.50
CA HIS A 126 27.75 -2.93 19.44
C HIS A 126 28.56 -4.10 20.02
N PRO A 127 28.58 -4.30 21.35
CA PRO A 127 29.45 -5.30 21.99
C PRO A 127 29.01 -6.76 21.74
N THR A 128 27.86 -6.97 21.11
CA THR A 128 27.29 -8.29 20.85
C THR A 128 26.63 -8.31 19.49
N ARG A 129 26.61 -9.50 18.88
CA ARG A 129 25.88 -9.77 17.63
C ARG A 129 24.45 -9.24 17.65
N THR A 130 24.10 -8.56 16.58
CA THR A 130 22.73 -8.14 16.26
C THR A 130 22.02 -9.29 15.57
N TYR A 131 20.84 -9.70 16.07
CA TYR A 131 20.09 -10.84 15.51
C TYR A 131 19.04 -10.42 14.49
N ALA A 132 18.35 -9.31 14.71
CA ALA A 132 17.37 -8.76 13.77
C ALA A 132 17.33 -7.22 13.85
N VAL A 133 16.89 -6.60 12.76
CA VAL A 133 16.68 -5.15 12.65
C VAL A 133 15.35 -4.86 11.94
N ALA A 134 14.67 -3.78 12.33
CA ALA A 134 13.44 -3.34 11.67
C ALA A 134 13.30 -1.82 11.76
N PHE A 135 12.84 -1.17 10.70
CA PHE A 135 12.44 0.24 10.76
C PHE A 135 10.99 0.35 11.25
N SER A 136 10.67 1.43 11.96
CA SER A 136 9.28 1.79 12.24
C SER A 136 8.55 2.17 10.93
N PRO A 137 7.22 2.03 10.86
CA PRO A 137 6.44 2.36 9.66
C PRO A 137 6.57 3.81 9.18
N ASP A 138 6.87 4.73 10.09
CA ASP A 138 7.13 6.14 9.78
C ASP A 138 8.62 6.44 9.43
N GLY A 139 9.49 5.44 9.52
CA GLY A 139 10.92 5.54 9.24
C GLY A 139 11.74 6.33 10.28
N GLN A 140 11.13 6.80 11.36
CA GLN A 140 11.82 7.63 12.37
C GLN A 140 12.66 6.81 13.36
N HIS A 141 12.29 5.55 13.56
CA HIS A 141 12.96 4.67 14.51
C HIS A 141 13.53 3.42 13.85
N LEU A 142 14.63 2.95 14.41
CA LEU A 142 15.23 1.65 14.10
C LEU A 142 15.16 0.80 15.36
N ALA A 143 14.64 -0.41 15.24
CA ALA A 143 14.63 -1.39 16.30
C ALA A 143 15.63 -2.51 16.01
N THR A 144 16.22 -3.05 17.07
CA THR A 144 17.33 -4.01 16.99
C THR A 144 17.26 -5.02 18.13
N THR A 145 17.68 -6.26 17.88
CA THR A 145 17.79 -7.30 18.91
C THR A 145 19.21 -7.82 19.04
N ASP A 146 19.56 -8.23 20.26
CA ASP A 146 20.82 -8.90 20.55
C ASP A 146 20.65 -9.93 21.69
N ARG A 147 21.78 -10.48 22.15
CA ARG A 147 21.84 -11.51 23.19
C ARG A 147 21.21 -11.10 24.53
N ARG A 148 20.92 -9.82 24.74
CA ARG A 148 20.40 -9.32 26.01
C ARG A 148 19.28 -8.28 25.85
N TYR A 149 19.31 -7.50 24.78
CA TYR A 149 18.44 -6.35 24.63
C TYR A 149 17.64 -6.39 23.34
N MET A 150 16.40 -5.93 23.47
CA MET A 150 15.67 -5.26 22.39
C MET A 150 15.86 -3.76 22.57
N SER A 151 16.31 -3.05 21.54
CA SER A 151 16.65 -1.62 21.62
C SER A 151 15.99 -0.83 20.52
N LEU A 152 15.52 0.37 20.85
CA LEU A 152 14.94 1.35 19.93
C LEU A 152 15.88 2.54 19.79
N TRP A 153 16.12 2.95 18.55
CA TRP A 153 17.06 4.00 18.19
C TRP A 153 16.35 5.03 17.33
N GLU A 154 16.72 6.28 17.52
CA GLU A 154 16.30 7.38 16.66
C GLU A 154 17.14 7.38 15.38
N VAL A 155 16.51 7.29 14.20
CA VAL A 155 17.22 7.20 12.91
C VAL A 155 17.99 8.50 12.63
N SER A 156 17.33 9.65 12.88
CA SER A 156 17.88 10.97 12.56
C SER A 156 19.23 11.24 13.24
N ASN A 157 19.39 10.85 14.51
CA ASN A 157 20.58 11.17 15.31
C ASN A 157 21.32 9.95 15.89
N GLY A 158 20.79 8.74 15.70
CA GLY A 158 21.43 7.49 16.10
C GLY A 158 21.43 7.25 17.61
N LYS A 159 20.73 8.06 18.39
CA LYS A 159 20.67 7.93 19.83
C LYS A 159 19.74 6.79 20.22
N LEU A 160 20.16 6.06 21.25
CA LEU A 160 19.30 5.09 21.92
C LEU A 160 18.12 5.84 22.56
N VAL A 161 16.90 5.49 22.17
CA VAL A 161 15.67 5.96 22.81
C VAL A 161 15.46 5.14 24.09
N TRP A 162 15.40 3.82 23.95
CA TRP A 162 15.32 2.90 25.09
C TRP A 162 15.86 1.52 24.73
N ARG A 163 16.12 0.70 25.76
CA ARG A 163 16.37 -0.74 25.63
C ARG A 163 15.62 -1.55 26.69
N ARG A 164 15.30 -2.80 26.38
CA ARG A 164 14.58 -3.75 27.23
C ARG A 164 15.28 -5.09 27.27
N GLN A 165 15.33 -5.67 28.47
CA GLN A 165 15.90 -6.99 28.72
C GLN A 165 14.92 -7.81 29.55
N LYS A 166 14.93 -9.13 29.38
CA LYS A 166 14.20 -10.04 30.27
C LYS A 166 15.16 -10.83 31.12
N ALA A 167 15.21 -10.51 32.41
CA ALA A 167 15.94 -11.29 33.40
C ALA A 167 15.12 -12.52 33.82
N TYR A 168 15.82 -13.60 34.15
CA TYR A 168 15.24 -14.79 34.76
C TYR A 168 16.23 -15.45 35.73
N SER A 169 15.72 -16.22 36.69
CA SER A 169 16.55 -17.02 37.59
C SER A 169 16.74 -18.42 37.02
N SER A 170 17.97 -18.92 37.05
CA SER A 170 18.32 -20.29 36.65
C SER A 170 19.48 -20.78 37.51
N TYR A 171 19.28 -21.89 38.22
CA TYR A 171 20.25 -22.46 39.17
C TYR A 171 20.77 -21.45 40.21
N GLY A 172 19.93 -20.52 40.65
CA GLY A 172 20.30 -19.48 41.63
C GLY A 172 21.06 -18.28 41.04
N PHE A 173 21.28 -18.24 39.72
CA PHE A 173 21.93 -17.12 39.03
C PHE A 173 20.93 -16.30 38.21
N THR A 174 21.13 -14.99 38.17
CA THR A 174 20.40 -14.11 37.24
C THR A 174 20.97 -14.27 35.84
N ARG A 175 20.11 -14.65 34.91
CA ARG A 175 20.40 -14.76 33.47
C ARG A 175 19.48 -13.83 32.69
N TYR A 176 19.81 -13.61 31.42
CA TYR A 176 19.03 -12.76 30.51
C TYR A 176 18.63 -13.55 29.27
N ALA A 177 17.41 -13.29 28.80
CA ALA A 177 16.88 -13.85 27.56
C ALA A 177 17.52 -13.17 26.35
N ALA A 178 17.90 -13.97 25.35
CA ALA A 178 18.39 -13.47 24.06
C ALA A 178 17.20 -13.20 23.13
N PHE A 179 17.17 -12.04 22.49
CA PHE A 179 16.13 -11.67 21.53
C PHE A 179 16.60 -12.02 20.12
N TYR A 180 15.75 -12.71 19.35
CA TYR A 180 16.09 -13.19 18.01
C TYR A 180 15.34 -12.43 16.93
N GLY A 181 14.00 -12.42 16.95
CA GLY A 181 13.17 -11.69 15.99
C GLY A 181 12.66 -10.35 16.50
N ILE A 182 12.29 -9.46 15.57
CA ILE A 182 11.69 -8.16 15.88
C ILE A 182 10.71 -7.70 14.80
N ALA A 183 9.59 -7.09 15.21
CA ALA A 183 8.63 -6.48 14.27
C ALA A 183 7.87 -5.31 14.92
N PHE A 184 7.67 -4.24 14.16
CA PHE A 184 6.73 -3.18 14.53
C PHE A 184 5.30 -3.56 14.13
N SER A 185 4.33 -3.09 14.91
CA SER A 185 2.94 -3.06 14.45
C SER A 185 2.79 -2.05 13.29
N PRO A 186 1.82 -2.24 12.38
CA PRO A 186 1.65 -1.36 11.21
C PRO A 186 1.36 0.10 11.55
N ASP A 187 0.72 0.35 12.69
CA ASP A 187 0.45 1.69 13.23
C ASP A 187 1.66 2.31 13.96
N GLY A 188 2.75 1.56 14.11
CA GLY A 188 3.97 1.98 14.83
C GLY A 188 3.80 2.09 16.35
N GLN A 189 2.66 1.70 16.91
CA GLN A 189 2.41 1.81 18.35
C GLN A 189 3.19 0.77 19.16
N PHE A 190 3.35 -0.44 18.64
CA PHE A 190 3.93 -1.57 19.35
C PHE A 190 5.17 -2.13 18.66
N LEU A 191 6.05 -2.69 19.46
CA LEU A 191 7.24 -3.41 19.02
C LEU A 191 7.27 -4.78 19.68
N ALA A 192 7.21 -5.82 18.86
CA ALA A 192 7.29 -7.21 19.28
C ALA A 192 8.72 -7.74 19.12
N GLY A 193 9.21 -8.44 20.14
CA GLY A 193 10.51 -9.11 20.13
C GLY A 193 10.40 -10.55 20.64
N GLY A 194 10.82 -11.51 19.84
CA GLY A 194 10.85 -12.93 20.21
C GLY A 194 12.15 -13.27 20.96
N ASN A 195 12.08 -14.06 22.03
CA ASN A 195 13.25 -14.51 22.78
C ASN A 195 13.17 -15.98 23.23
N ASP A 196 14.22 -16.48 23.87
CA ASP A 196 14.30 -17.85 24.44
C ASP A 196 13.32 -18.14 25.59
N ARG A 197 12.41 -17.21 25.89
CA ARG A 197 11.40 -17.32 26.95
C ARG A 197 9.99 -16.99 26.48
N GLY A 198 9.79 -16.49 25.27
CA GLY A 198 8.49 -15.99 24.84
C GLY A 198 8.58 -14.81 23.89
N VAL A 199 7.44 -14.15 23.74
CA VAL A 199 7.28 -12.96 22.90
C VAL A 199 7.05 -11.75 23.79
N PHE A 200 7.75 -10.66 23.52
CA PHE A 200 7.69 -9.40 24.27
C PHE A 200 7.09 -8.33 23.39
N VAL A 201 5.93 -7.80 23.76
CA VAL A 201 5.35 -6.64 23.09
C VAL A 201 5.47 -5.43 24.00
N VAL A 202 5.99 -4.33 23.47
CA VAL A 202 6.15 -3.07 24.21
C VAL A 202 5.59 -1.90 23.40
N ASP A 203 5.04 -0.90 24.08
CA ASP A 203 4.70 0.38 23.45
C ASP A 203 5.98 1.10 23.00
N VAL A 204 6.00 1.63 21.78
CA VAL A 204 7.17 2.26 21.18
C VAL A 204 7.56 3.56 21.90
N ASN A 205 6.58 4.31 22.42
CA ASN A 205 6.81 5.65 22.98
C ASN A 205 7.53 5.61 24.34
N ASP A 206 7.16 4.67 25.21
CA ASP A 206 7.71 4.60 26.56
C ASP A 206 8.43 3.27 26.86
N GLY A 207 8.25 2.25 26.02
CA GLY A 207 8.71 0.88 26.23
C GLY A 207 8.15 0.22 27.49
N ALA A 208 7.15 0.82 28.15
CA ALA A 208 6.76 0.51 29.52
C ALA A 208 5.55 -0.41 29.58
N ASN A 209 4.57 -0.23 28.68
CA ASN A 209 3.41 -1.12 28.61
C ASN A 209 3.84 -2.46 28.02
N PHE A 210 3.69 -3.51 28.81
CA PHE A 210 4.21 -4.84 28.54
C PHE A 210 3.12 -5.89 28.72
N TRP A 211 3.00 -6.77 27.74
CA TRP A 211 2.50 -8.11 27.98
C TRP A 211 3.38 -9.09 27.21
N GLY A 212 3.81 -10.14 27.90
CA GLY A 212 4.61 -11.20 27.29
C GLY A 212 4.02 -12.54 27.64
N ARG A 213 3.79 -13.37 26.63
CA ARG A 213 3.40 -14.77 26.83
C ARG A 213 4.64 -15.64 26.83
N THR A 214 4.73 -16.49 27.87
CA THR A 214 5.96 -17.22 28.22
C THR A 214 5.83 -18.74 28.01
N ARG A 215 4.87 -19.22 27.21
CA ARG A 215 4.71 -20.67 27.01
C ARG A 215 4.25 -21.00 25.59
N SER A 216 5.15 -21.66 24.86
CA SER A 216 4.77 -22.61 23.83
C SER A 216 4.40 -23.94 24.51
N TYR A 217 3.37 -24.61 24.00
CA TYR A 217 3.01 -25.97 24.38
C TYR A 217 3.62 -26.91 23.34
N SER A 218 4.65 -27.69 23.71
CA SER A 218 5.13 -28.73 22.79
C SER A 218 4.04 -29.79 22.60
N ALA A 219 3.82 -30.25 21.38
CA ALA A 219 3.00 -31.43 21.08
C ALA A 219 3.44 -32.70 21.85
N TYR A 220 4.69 -32.73 22.35
CA TYR A 220 5.28 -33.82 23.12
C TYR A 220 5.07 -33.75 24.65
N GLY A 221 4.19 -32.87 25.14
CA GLY A 221 3.73 -32.88 26.54
C GLY A 221 4.74 -32.40 27.60
N SER A 222 5.90 -31.86 27.21
CA SER A 222 6.86 -31.27 28.16
C SER A 222 6.74 -29.73 28.18
N THR A 223 6.60 -29.13 29.36
CA THR A 223 6.60 -27.66 29.54
C THR A 223 8.05 -27.16 29.55
N ARG A 224 8.59 -26.84 28.38
CA ARG A 224 9.90 -26.19 28.23
C ARG A 224 9.74 -24.81 27.56
N TYR A 225 10.71 -23.93 27.75
CA TYR A 225 10.73 -22.63 27.09
C TYR A 225 11.24 -22.82 25.66
N ALA A 226 10.50 -22.31 24.68
CA ALA A 226 10.90 -22.26 23.27
C ALA A 226 11.59 -20.92 22.97
N ALA A 227 12.52 -20.92 22.03
CA ALA A 227 13.00 -19.68 21.43
C ALA A 227 12.09 -19.28 20.27
N PHE A 228 11.77 -17.99 20.19
CA PHE A 228 10.91 -17.43 19.16
C PHE A 228 11.77 -16.62 18.18
N HIS A 229 11.92 -17.11 16.96
CA HIS A 229 12.79 -16.55 15.92
C HIS A 229 12.00 -15.68 14.95
N GLY A 230 10.98 -16.24 14.29
CA GLY A 230 10.10 -15.48 13.43
C GLY A 230 9.14 -14.63 14.25
N VAL A 231 9.00 -13.34 13.91
CA VAL A 231 8.02 -12.42 14.52
C VAL A 231 7.50 -11.50 13.41
N ALA A 232 6.18 -11.43 13.23
CA ALA A 232 5.56 -10.53 12.26
C ALA A 232 4.16 -10.10 12.70
N PHE A 233 3.82 -8.82 12.56
CA PHE A 233 2.43 -8.37 12.66
C PHE A 233 1.73 -8.53 11.30
N SER A 234 0.42 -8.80 11.32
CA SER A 234 -0.40 -8.70 10.11
C SER A 234 -0.52 -7.25 9.65
N PRO A 235 -0.71 -6.97 8.34
CA PRO A 235 -0.79 -5.60 7.81
C PRO A 235 -1.92 -4.75 8.39
N ASP A 236 -2.99 -5.39 8.83
CA ASP A 236 -4.13 -4.75 9.52
C ASP A 236 -3.93 -4.59 11.04
N GLY A 237 -2.81 -5.09 11.57
CA GLY A 237 -2.46 -5.03 13.00
C GLY A 237 -3.28 -5.94 13.91
N GLN A 238 -4.18 -6.78 13.37
CA GLN A 238 -5.05 -7.64 14.18
C GLN A 238 -4.32 -8.85 14.77
N PHE A 239 -3.30 -9.35 14.08
CA PHE A 239 -2.60 -10.57 14.44
C PHE A 239 -1.10 -10.34 14.63
N LEU A 240 -0.51 -11.13 15.52
CA LEU A 240 0.93 -11.33 15.65
C LEU A 240 1.22 -12.79 15.34
N ALA A 241 2.14 -13.07 14.44
CA ALA A 241 2.64 -14.41 14.14
C ALA A 241 4.03 -14.60 14.73
N THR A 242 4.27 -15.77 15.32
CA THR A 242 5.58 -16.14 15.84
C THR A 242 5.96 -17.58 15.57
N GLY A 243 7.20 -17.84 15.13
CA GLY A 243 7.74 -19.19 14.95
C GLY A 243 8.64 -19.61 16.10
N ASP A 244 8.48 -20.84 16.60
CA ASP A 244 9.23 -21.35 17.75
C ASP A 244 10.10 -22.60 17.48
N THR A 245 11.04 -22.85 18.39
CA THR A 245 11.93 -24.03 18.38
C THR A 245 11.29 -25.32 18.91
N TYR A 246 9.97 -25.44 18.86
CA TYR A 246 9.25 -26.70 19.03
C TYR A 246 8.38 -27.04 17.83
N GLY A 247 8.53 -26.30 16.73
CA GLY A 247 7.82 -26.54 15.49
C GLY A 247 6.44 -25.89 15.45
N ALA A 248 6.13 -24.93 16.30
CA ALA A 248 4.86 -24.20 16.23
C ALA A 248 5.06 -22.80 15.61
N ALA A 249 4.29 -22.50 14.57
CA ALA A 249 4.00 -21.13 14.17
C ALA A 249 2.67 -20.71 14.83
N ILE A 250 2.74 -19.85 15.83
CA ILE A 250 1.62 -19.47 16.68
C ILE A 250 1.07 -18.11 16.26
N ILE A 251 -0.25 -18.01 16.16
CA ILE A 251 -0.97 -16.78 15.85
C ILE A 251 -1.69 -16.28 17.09
N TRP A 252 -1.40 -15.02 17.40
CA TRP A 252 -1.94 -14.31 18.54
C TRP A 252 -2.84 -13.16 18.07
N ASP A 253 -3.92 -12.90 18.79
CA ASP A 253 -4.64 -11.64 18.71
C ASP A 253 -3.75 -10.54 19.29
N ALA A 254 -3.47 -9.52 18.48
CA ALA A 254 -2.56 -8.44 18.86
C ALA A 254 -3.14 -7.50 19.93
N SER A 255 -4.47 -7.44 20.09
CA SER A 255 -5.15 -6.52 21.02
C SER A 255 -5.17 -7.05 22.46
N ASN A 256 -5.28 -8.37 22.62
CA ASN A 256 -5.49 -9.02 23.93
C ASN A 256 -4.54 -10.20 24.18
N SER A 257 -3.62 -10.43 23.24
CA SER A 257 -2.61 -11.49 23.30
C SER A 257 -3.19 -12.89 23.30
N ALA A 258 -4.45 -13.11 22.96
CA ALA A 258 -5.06 -14.45 22.95
C ALA A 258 -4.38 -15.32 21.89
N HIS A 259 -4.09 -16.57 22.24
CA HIS A 259 -3.74 -17.58 21.24
C HIS A 259 -4.99 -17.86 20.40
N ILE A 260 -4.89 -17.71 19.09
CA ILE A 260 -5.99 -17.99 18.16
C ILE A 260 -5.85 -19.43 17.64
N TYR A 261 -4.77 -19.71 16.93
CA TYR A 261 -4.42 -21.04 16.43
C TYR A 261 -2.90 -21.18 16.28
N GLN A 262 -2.44 -22.40 16.02
CA GLN A 262 -1.05 -22.67 15.68
C GLN A 262 -0.95 -23.63 14.49
N ILE A 263 0.13 -23.49 13.73
CA ILE A 263 0.47 -24.35 12.60
C ILE A 263 1.65 -25.22 13.03
N GLU A 264 1.46 -26.53 12.96
CA GLU A 264 2.49 -27.51 13.31
C GLU A 264 3.44 -27.75 12.14
N HIS A 265 4.73 -27.76 12.47
CA HIS A 265 5.86 -28.11 11.64
C HIS A 265 6.61 -29.31 12.23
N SER A 266 7.39 -30.00 11.40
CA SER A 266 8.16 -31.16 11.83
C SER A 266 9.45 -30.81 12.57
N ASP A 267 9.85 -29.54 12.55
CA ASP A 267 11.09 -29.02 13.13
C ASP A 267 10.94 -27.51 13.43
N ASP A 268 11.96 -26.90 14.05
CA ASP A 268 11.99 -25.50 14.49
C ASP A 268 11.51 -24.52 13.40
N VAL A 269 10.58 -23.63 13.74
CA VAL A 269 10.08 -22.59 12.82
C VAL A 269 10.91 -21.32 12.98
N TRP A 270 11.67 -20.98 11.94
CA TRP A 270 12.60 -19.85 11.95
C TRP A 270 12.01 -18.59 11.33
N ALA A 271 11.16 -18.74 10.33
CA ALA A 271 10.68 -17.62 9.53
C ALA A 271 9.15 -17.60 9.45
N VAL A 272 8.57 -16.41 9.60
CA VAL A 272 7.13 -16.14 9.45
C VAL A 272 6.95 -14.81 8.70
N ALA A 273 5.99 -14.75 7.79
CA ALA A 273 5.65 -13.50 7.08
C ALA A 273 4.18 -13.51 6.65
N PHE A 274 3.47 -12.41 6.88
CA PHE A 274 2.14 -12.20 6.31
C PHE A 274 2.25 -11.66 4.87
N SER A 275 1.27 -12.01 4.03
CA SER A 275 1.10 -11.35 2.74
C SER A 275 0.63 -9.90 2.95
N PRO A 276 0.91 -8.97 2.01
CA PRO A 276 0.56 -7.55 2.16
C PRO A 276 -0.94 -7.27 2.27
N ASP A 277 -1.77 -8.15 1.71
CA ASP A 277 -3.23 -8.11 1.83
C ASP A 277 -3.77 -8.76 3.11
N GLY A 278 -2.89 -9.35 3.94
CA GLY A 278 -3.23 -10.02 5.19
C GLY A 278 -3.93 -11.38 5.03
N GLN A 279 -4.13 -11.88 3.81
CA GLN A 279 -4.88 -13.12 3.57
C GLN A 279 -4.08 -14.38 3.88
N TYR A 280 -2.76 -14.33 3.69
CA TYR A 280 -1.88 -15.48 3.78
C TYR A 280 -0.77 -15.29 4.81
N LEU A 281 -0.36 -16.41 5.41
CA LEU A 281 0.84 -16.51 6.22
C LEU A 281 1.77 -17.55 5.61
N ALA A 282 3.01 -17.15 5.34
CA ALA A 282 4.11 -18.05 5.01
C ALA A 282 4.93 -18.35 6.27
N THR A 283 5.34 -19.61 6.40
CA THR A 283 6.12 -20.12 7.53
C THR A 283 7.20 -21.05 7.02
N GLY A 284 8.41 -20.99 7.57
CA GLY A 284 9.56 -21.80 7.15
C GLY A 284 10.23 -22.49 8.34
N ASP A 285 10.52 -23.79 8.20
CA ASP A 285 11.14 -24.60 9.25
C ASP A 285 12.55 -25.12 8.94
N ASN A 286 13.19 -25.65 9.97
CA ASN A 286 14.55 -26.20 9.94
C ASN A 286 14.69 -27.49 9.12
N ALA A 287 13.58 -28.20 8.89
CA ALA A 287 13.55 -29.38 8.01
C ALA A 287 13.41 -28.99 6.52
N GLY A 288 13.34 -27.71 6.19
CA GLY A 288 13.22 -27.22 4.82
C GLY A 288 11.79 -27.12 4.32
N ASN A 289 10.78 -27.27 5.18
CA ASN A 289 9.39 -27.08 4.79
C ASN A 289 9.01 -25.61 4.83
N VAL A 290 8.24 -25.20 3.82
CA VAL A 290 7.50 -23.94 3.81
C VAL A 290 6.01 -24.27 3.81
N SER A 291 5.26 -23.75 4.77
CA SER A 291 3.79 -23.84 4.78
C SER A 291 3.17 -22.49 4.47
N ILE A 292 2.16 -22.49 3.60
CA ILE A 292 1.29 -21.34 3.33
C ILE A 292 -0.09 -21.64 3.93
N CYS A 293 -0.59 -20.70 4.72
CA CYS A 293 -1.83 -20.84 5.46
C CYS A 293 -2.75 -19.65 5.21
N GLU A 294 -4.06 -19.90 5.23
CA GLU A 294 -5.06 -18.84 5.21
C GLU A 294 -5.19 -18.26 6.62
N VAL A 295 -5.08 -16.94 6.77
CA VAL A 295 -5.05 -16.29 8.09
C VAL A 295 -6.41 -16.36 8.79
N SER A 296 -7.50 -16.18 8.04
CA SER A 296 -8.85 -16.13 8.61
C SER A 296 -9.29 -17.47 9.23
N SER A 297 -8.87 -18.59 8.64
CA SER A 297 -9.27 -19.94 9.06
C SER A 297 -8.17 -20.73 9.77
N GLY A 298 -6.91 -20.33 9.62
CA GLY A 298 -5.75 -21.07 10.07
C GLY A 298 -5.47 -22.36 9.28
N ILE A 299 -6.17 -22.58 8.16
CA ILE A 299 -6.03 -23.79 7.35
C ILE A 299 -4.72 -23.73 6.56
N LYS A 300 -3.94 -24.82 6.60
CA LYS A 300 -2.77 -25.01 5.74
C LYS A 300 -3.22 -25.30 4.31
N LEU A 301 -2.88 -24.39 3.41
CA LEU A 301 -3.28 -24.41 2.00
C LEU A 301 -2.24 -25.09 1.13
N LYS A 302 -0.96 -24.90 1.44
CA LYS A 302 0.16 -25.47 0.68
C LYS A 302 1.31 -25.82 1.61
N GLN A 303 2.01 -26.91 1.30
CA GLN A 303 3.31 -27.22 1.86
C GLN A 303 4.30 -27.48 0.72
N MET A 304 5.48 -26.86 0.82
CA MET A 304 6.56 -26.95 -0.15
C MET A 304 7.81 -27.43 0.59
N GLN A 305 8.58 -28.32 -0.03
CA GLN A 305 9.81 -28.85 0.56
C GLN A 305 11.01 -28.38 -0.25
N HIS A 306 11.98 -27.76 0.42
CA HIS A 306 13.27 -27.42 -0.15
C HIS A 306 14.28 -28.53 0.17
N THR A 307 15.20 -28.77 -0.78
CA THR A 307 16.31 -29.72 -0.60
C THR A 307 17.59 -29.04 -0.11
N GLY A 308 17.57 -27.72 0.08
CA GLY A 308 18.72 -26.89 0.43
C GLY A 308 19.02 -26.79 1.92
N GLY A 309 18.30 -27.53 2.78
CA GLY A 309 18.45 -27.47 4.24
C GLY A 309 17.39 -26.59 4.89
N TRP A 310 17.72 -25.96 6.03
CA TRP A 310 16.79 -25.11 6.78
C TRP A 310 16.17 -24.02 5.90
N ILE A 311 15.00 -23.51 6.29
CA ILE A 311 14.46 -22.25 5.77
C ILE A 311 14.81 -21.14 6.76
N GLY A 312 15.73 -20.26 6.37
CA GLY A 312 16.15 -19.14 7.22
C GLY A 312 15.23 -17.93 7.09
N ALA A 313 14.64 -17.70 5.91
CA ALA A 313 13.82 -16.53 5.65
C ALA A 313 12.68 -16.79 4.67
N VAL A 314 11.54 -16.14 4.92
CA VAL A 314 10.42 -16.03 3.98
C VAL A 314 9.98 -14.56 3.91
N ALA A 315 9.69 -14.05 2.72
CA ALA A 315 9.23 -12.67 2.56
C ALA A 315 8.33 -12.52 1.32
N PHE A 316 7.13 -11.97 1.51
CA PHE A 316 6.26 -11.59 0.40
C PHE A 316 6.73 -10.28 -0.24
N SER A 317 6.63 -10.19 -1.57
CA SER A 317 6.83 -8.93 -2.28
C SER A 317 5.75 -7.92 -1.88
N PRO A 318 6.03 -6.60 -1.95
CA PRO A 318 5.07 -5.56 -1.52
C PRO A 318 3.73 -5.59 -2.27
N ASP A 319 3.73 -6.06 -3.51
CA ASP A 319 2.55 -6.25 -4.35
C ASP A 319 1.81 -7.58 -4.10
N GLY A 320 2.36 -8.46 -3.26
CA GLY A 320 1.82 -9.78 -2.97
C GLY A 320 2.00 -10.82 -4.09
N THR A 321 2.57 -10.44 -5.24
CA THR A 321 2.72 -11.32 -6.41
C THR A 321 3.68 -12.48 -6.15
N TYR A 322 4.67 -12.27 -5.28
CA TYR A 322 5.76 -13.21 -5.07
C TYR A 322 5.98 -13.52 -3.60
N LEU A 323 6.34 -14.77 -3.32
CA LEU A 323 6.97 -15.19 -2.08
C LEU A 323 8.43 -15.58 -2.37
N ALA A 324 9.37 -14.90 -1.71
CA ALA A 324 10.77 -15.29 -1.69
C ALA A 324 11.04 -16.20 -0.48
N VAL A 325 11.76 -17.30 -0.71
CA VAL A 325 12.15 -18.27 0.31
C VAL A 325 13.65 -18.51 0.24
N GLY A 326 14.38 -18.23 1.32
CA GLY A 326 15.82 -18.43 1.43
C GLY A 326 16.20 -19.64 2.28
N ASP A 327 17.15 -20.45 1.81
CA ASP A 327 17.63 -21.66 2.50
C ASP A 327 19.12 -21.66 2.89
N GLU A 328 19.53 -22.66 3.68
CA GLU A 328 20.91 -22.83 4.19
C GLU A 328 21.95 -22.96 3.08
N SER A 329 21.58 -23.60 1.97
CA SER A 329 22.48 -23.79 0.83
C SER A 329 22.75 -22.50 0.06
N GLY A 330 22.12 -21.40 0.48
CA GLY A 330 22.16 -20.09 -0.13
C GLY A 330 21.21 -19.97 -1.31
N VAL A 331 20.24 -20.87 -1.48
CA VAL A 331 19.28 -20.76 -2.57
C VAL A 331 18.11 -19.90 -2.12
N ILE A 332 17.75 -18.91 -2.95
CA ILE A 332 16.52 -18.14 -2.81
C ILE A 332 15.57 -18.60 -3.92
N THR A 333 14.41 -19.13 -3.57
CA THR A 333 13.38 -19.55 -4.50
C THR A 333 12.20 -18.60 -4.47
N PHE A 334 11.73 -18.20 -5.66
CA PHE A 334 10.56 -17.37 -5.85
C PHE A 334 9.38 -18.22 -6.26
N TYR A 335 8.29 -18.05 -5.55
CA TYR A 335 6.99 -18.62 -5.85
C TYR A 335 6.07 -17.49 -6.28
N ARG A 336 5.44 -17.62 -7.45
CA ARG A 336 4.35 -16.73 -7.83
C ARG A 336 3.11 -17.11 -7.03
N MET A 337 2.46 -16.11 -6.45
CA MET A 337 1.19 -16.25 -5.75
C MET A 337 0.03 -16.11 -6.75
N GLY A 338 -1.01 -16.93 -6.55
CA GLY A 338 -2.24 -16.87 -7.35
C GLY A 338 -3.03 -15.59 -7.13
N GLN A 339 -3.81 -15.16 -8.13
CA GLN A 339 -4.76 -14.06 -7.96
C GLN A 339 -6.13 -14.62 -7.56
N GLY A 340 -6.46 -14.52 -6.27
CA GLY A 340 -7.82 -14.73 -5.76
C GLY A 340 -7.97 -15.88 -4.74
N PRO A 341 -9.12 -15.95 -4.04
CA PRO A 341 -9.32 -16.86 -2.91
C PRO A 341 -9.64 -18.32 -3.29
N ILE A 342 -9.60 -18.71 -4.56
CA ILE A 342 -10.17 -19.99 -5.02
C ILE A 342 -9.10 -20.80 -5.80
N ASN A 343 -8.49 -21.78 -5.12
CA ASN A 343 -7.56 -22.82 -5.61
C ASN A 343 -6.05 -22.52 -5.65
N ILE A 344 -5.47 -22.53 -4.46
CA ILE A 344 -4.06 -22.21 -4.17
C ILE A 344 -3.11 -23.37 -4.50
N ASP A 345 -3.63 -24.59 -4.60
CA ASP A 345 -2.82 -25.78 -4.92
C ASP A 345 -2.30 -25.79 -6.36
N SER A 346 -3.04 -25.19 -7.30
CA SER A 346 -2.68 -25.03 -8.71
C SER A 346 -2.03 -23.69 -9.05
N GLU A 347 -2.12 -22.69 -8.16
CA GLU A 347 -1.72 -21.32 -8.47
C GLU A 347 -0.39 -20.89 -7.85
N ILE A 348 0.04 -21.50 -6.73
CA ILE A 348 1.41 -21.27 -6.22
C ILE A 348 2.40 -22.08 -7.04
N THR A 349 3.14 -21.39 -7.91
CA THR A 349 4.08 -22.01 -8.83
C THR A 349 5.50 -21.55 -8.54
N LYS A 350 6.42 -22.52 -8.45
CA LYS A 350 7.86 -22.21 -8.39
C LYS A 350 8.27 -21.62 -9.73
N GLU A 351 8.67 -20.36 -9.74
CA GLU A 351 9.14 -19.71 -10.97
C GLU A 351 10.64 -19.89 -11.15
N LYS A 352 11.42 -19.50 -10.14
CA LYS A 352 12.86 -19.37 -10.29
C LYS A 352 13.58 -19.57 -8.96
N SER A 353 14.82 -20.04 -9.05
CA SER A 353 15.75 -20.07 -7.92
C SER A 353 17.03 -19.33 -8.30
N ILE A 354 17.59 -18.60 -7.34
CA ILE A 354 18.89 -17.92 -7.43
C ILE A 354 19.80 -18.36 -6.31
N ARG A 355 21.10 -18.09 -6.44
CA ARG A 355 22.11 -18.57 -5.49
C ARG A 355 22.94 -17.44 -4.91
N ALA A 356 22.88 -17.35 -3.58
CA ALA A 356 23.63 -16.45 -2.73
C ALA A 356 25.01 -17.02 -2.43
N SER A 357 25.89 -16.15 -1.97
CA SER A 357 27.26 -16.51 -1.62
C SER A 357 27.36 -17.35 -0.33
N GLY A 358 26.26 -17.55 0.38
CA GLY A 358 26.17 -18.29 1.64
C GLY A 358 24.71 -18.48 2.05
N ALA A 359 24.49 -19.08 3.23
CA ALA A 359 23.17 -19.27 3.81
C ALA A 359 22.36 -17.97 3.85
N VAL A 360 21.06 -18.08 3.62
CA VAL A 360 20.14 -16.95 3.66
C VAL A 360 19.34 -17.00 4.96
N TYR A 361 19.60 -16.06 5.86
CA TYR A 361 18.92 -15.95 7.15
C TYR A 361 17.89 -14.84 7.22
N GLU A 362 18.00 -13.82 6.35
CA GLU A 362 17.02 -12.73 6.30
C GLU A 362 16.84 -12.22 4.87
N LEU A 363 15.59 -11.87 4.54
CA LEU A 363 15.17 -11.37 3.25
C LEU A 363 14.37 -10.09 3.45
N ALA A 364 14.73 -9.03 2.74
CA ALA A 364 14.03 -7.76 2.80
C ALA A 364 13.70 -7.28 1.39
N TRP A 365 12.41 -7.05 1.13
CA TRP A 365 11.97 -6.39 -0.09
C TRP A 365 12.08 -4.89 0.07
N HIS A 366 12.66 -4.24 -0.93
CA HIS A 366 12.51 -2.83 -1.17
C HIS A 366 11.01 -2.54 -1.39
N PRO A 367 10.47 -1.42 -0.90
CA PRO A 367 9.07 -1.04 -1.12
C PRO A 367 8.63 -1.04 -2.60
N TYR A 368 9.59 -0.93 -3.52
CA TYR A 368 9.38 -0.94 -4.98
C TYR A 368 9.81 -2.26 -5.67
N GLY A 369 9.98 -3.36 -4.93
CA GLY A 369 10.11 -4.71 -5.50
C GLY A 369 11.52 -5.25 -5.73
N ASN A 370 12.58 -4.55 -5.31
CA ASN A 370 13.94 -5.13 -5.30
C ASN A 370 14.16 -5.98 -4.04
N LEU A 371 14.66 -7.21 -4.16
CA LEU A 371 14.95 -8.05 -2.98
C LEU A 371 16.43 -7.97 -2.58
N ILE A 372 16.69 -7.83 -1.28
CA ILE A 372 18.03 -8.02 -0.69
C ILE A 372 18.02 -9.20 0.28
N SER A 373 19.18 -9.84 0.40
CA SER A 373 19.45 -10.91 1.36
C SER A 373 20.74 -10.60 2.13
N ASP A 374 20.82 -11.10 3.35
CA ASP A 374 21.99 -11.10 4.21
C ASP A 374 23.24 -11.78 3.59
N GLY A 375 23.04 -12.73 2.67
CA GLY A 375 24.10 -13.43 1.93
C GLY A 375 24.76 -12.60 0.82
N LYS A 376 25.67 -11.68 1.17
CA LYS A 376 26.69 -10.93 0.37
C LYS A 376 26.40 -10.47 -1.07
N LYS A 377 25.16 -10.49 -1.57
CA LYS A 377 24.80 -9.95 -2.89
C LYS A 377 23.40 -9.36 -2.91
N VAL A 378 23.32 -8.13 -3.41
CA VAL A 378 22.07 -7.51 -3.88
C VAL A 378 21.79 -8.04 -5.28
N TYR A 379 20.65 -8.70 -5.49
CA TYR A 379 20.31 -9.25 -6.81
C TYR A 379 19.60 -8.22 -7.68
N ARG A 380 20.37 -7.30 -8.24
CA ARG A 380 19.84 -6.35 -9.23
C ARG A 380 19.64 -6.98 -10.61
N THR A 381 20.51 -7.90 -11.03
CA THR A 381 20.49 -8.49 -12.38
C THR A 381 19.34 -9.46 -12.64
N LEU A 382 18.56 -9.85 -11.62
CA LEU A 382 17.42 -10.74 -11.79
C LEU A 382 16.15 -9.99 -12.18
N LEU A 383 15.95 -8.78 -11.67
CA LEU A 383 14.83 -7.93 -12.04
C LEU A 383 14.92 -7.52 -13.52
N ASP A 384 16.09 -7.26 -14.09
CA ASP A 384 16.18 -6.95 -15.53
C ASP A 384 15.76 -8.10 -16.47
N SER A 385 15.75 -9.36 -15.99
CA SER A 385 15.25 -10.52 -16.75
C SER A 385 13.78 -10.85 -16.52
N ILE A 386 13.23 -10.41 -15.37
CA ILE A 386 11.83 -10.62 -14.96
C ILE A 386 10.97 -9.41 -15.40
N LEU A 387 11.53 -8.21 -15.36
CA LEU A 387 10.91 -6.94 -15.77
C LEU A 387 10.93 -6.70 -17.28
N THR A 388 11.72 -7.45 -18.06
CA THR A 388 11.66 -7.32 -19.54
C THR A 388 10.32 -7.74 -20.14
N ASP A 389 9.52 -8.54 -19.42
CA ASP A 389 8.16 -8.92 -19.81
C ASP A 389 7.05 -8.30 -18.94
N LEU A 390 7.41 -7.49 -17.94
CA LEU A 390 6.44 -6.75 -17.11
C LEU A 390 6.90 -5.28 -16.97
N VAL A 391 6.41 -4.44 -17.87
CA VAL A 391 6.14 -3.04 -17.53
C VAL A 391 4.97 -3.08 -16.54
N ALA A 392 5.28 -3.24 -15.26
CA ALA A 392 4.35 -2.95 -14.17
C ALA A 392 4.86 -1.68 -13.49
N GLU A 393 4.18 -0.58 -13.77
CA GLU A 393 4.42 0.72 -13.18
C GLU A 393 4.15 0.70 -11.66
N PRO A 394 4.78 1.59 -10.87
CA PRO A 394 4.85 1.51 -9.40
C PRO A 394 3.50 1.44 -8.70
N LEU A 395 3.35 0.66 -7.63
CA LEU A 395 2.18 0.72 -6.76
C LEU A 395 2.22 2.03 -5.95
N SER A 396 1.63 3.06 -6.55
CA SER A 396 0.90 4.08 -5.82
C SER A 396 -0.33 3.43 -5.19
N THR A 397 -0.87 4.00 -4.11
CA THR A 397 -2.24 3.65 -3.73
C THR A 397 -3.15 3.91 -4.94
N PRO A 398 -4.24 3.17 -5.20
CA PRO A 398 -5.14 3.48 -6.32
C PRO A 398 -5.62 4.94 -6.33
N ARG A 399 -5.56 5.61 -5.18
CA ARG A 399 -5.92 7.01 -4.97
C ARG A 399 -4.79 8.02 -5.27
N ASP A 400 -3.54 7.57 -5.35
CA ASP A 400 -2.42 8.36 -5.86
C ASP A 400 -2.29 8.06 -7.36
N VAL A 401 -2.98 8.89 -8.15
CA VAL A 401 -3.21 8.69 -9.58
C VAL A 401 -2.02 9.18 -10.39
N ASN A 402 -1.36 10.25 -9.94
CA ASN A 402 -0.18 10.79 -10.60
C ASN A 402 1.13 10.02 -10.22
N ARG A 403 1.05 9.15 -9.20
CA ARG A 403 2.11 8.28 -8.68
C ARG A 403 3.31 9.04 -8.12
N ASP A 404 3.07 10.19 -7.51
CA ASP A 404 4.11 10.99 -6.85
C ASP A 404 4.38 10.55 -5.39
N GLY A 405 3.60 9.59 -4.88
CA GLY A 405 3.72 9.03 -3.55
C GLY A 405 2.88 9.74 -2.49
N ILE A 406 2.06 10.73 -2.87
CA ILE A 406 1.19 11.49 -1.98
C ILE A 406 -0.21 11.53 -2.60
N VAL A 407 -1.25 11.25 -1.83
CA VAL A 407 -2.63 11.53 -2.28
C VAL A 407 -2.94 12.98 -1.95
N ASP A 408 -3.00 13.85 -2.95
CA ASP A 408 -3.29 15.27 -2.77
C ASP A 408 -4.32 15.84 -3.78
N VAL A 409 -4.39 17.17 -3.87
CA VAL A 409 -5.36 17.83 -4.75
C VAL A 409 -5.02 17.67 -6.24
N GLU A 410 -3.77 17.33 -6.59
CA GLU A 410 -3.34 17.04 -7.95
C GLU A 410 -3.97 15.74 -8.47
N ASP A 411 -4.09 14.71 -7.64
CA ASP A 411 -4.79 13.46 -7.97
C ASP A 411 -6.27 13.68 -8.23
N LEU A 412 -6.91 14.46 -7.35
CA LEU A 412 -8.32 14.83 -7.49
C LEU A 412 -8.59 15.53 -8.83
N VAL A 413 -7.71 16.44 -9.24
CA VAL A 413 -7.82 17.15 -10.50
C VAL A 413 -7.53 16.22 -11.69
N LEU A 414 -6.62 15.26 -11.53
CA LEU A 414 -6.29 14.28 -12.57
C LEU A 414 -7.45 13.32 -12.86
N VAL A 415 -8.11 12.80 -11.81
CA VAL A 415 -9.37 12.04 -11.91
C VAL A 415 -10.44 12.88 -12.62
N ALA A 416 -10.69 14.10 -12.14
CA ALA A 416 -11.70 14.97 -12.71
C ALA A 416 -11.44 15.38 -14.17
N SER A 417 -10.18 15.47 -14.59
CA SER A 417 -9.83 15.80 -15.98
C SER A 417 -10.22 14.68 -16.97
N ASN A 418 -10.44 13.47 -16.47
CA ASN A 418 -10.78 12.25 -17.19
C ASN A 418 -12.22 11.76 -16.97
N PHE A 419 -13.04 12.51 -16.23
CA PHE A 419 -14.44 12.19 -15.97
C PHE A 419 -15.25 11.80 -17.23
N GLY A 420 -16.01 10.71 -17.14
CA GLY A 420 -16.83 10.15 -18.21
C GLY A 420 -16.06 9.31 -19.24
N LYS A 421 -14.77 9.04 -19.02
CA LYS A 421 -13.97 8.16 -19.88
C LYS A 421 -13.85 6.77 -19.24
N SER A 422 -13.72 5.76 -20.09
CA SER A 422 -13.42 4.39 -19.65
C SER A 422 -11.94 4.09 -19.68
N PHE A 423 -11.48 3.31 -18.71
CA PHE A 423 -10.10 2.86 -18.61
C PHE A 423 -10.10 1.35 -18.35
N THR A 424 -9.06 0.68 -18.81
CA THR A 424 -8.79 -0.71 -18.44
C THR A 424 -8.14 -0.74 -17.05
N VAL A 425 -8.30 -1.83 -16.32
CA VAL A 425 -7.70 -2.01 -14.97
C VAL A 425 -6.19 -1.70 -14.96
N ASP A 426 -5.50 -1.99 -16.06
CA ASP A 426 -4.04 -1.81 -16.22
C ASP A 426 -3.63 -0.45 -16.80
N ALA A 427 -4.54 0.53 -16.93
CA ALA A 427 -4.17 1.85 -17.48
C ALA A 427 -3.18 2.60 -16.57
N ASN A 428 -2.36 3.50 -17.14
CA ASN A 428 -1.50 4.38 -16.34
C ASN A 428 -1.26 5.76 -16.96
N PRO A 429 -1.40 6.86 -16.19
CA PRO A 429 -2.12 6.93 -14.89
C PRO A 429 -3.53 6.36 -15.03
N ASN A 430 -4.03 5.67 -13.98
CA ASN A 430 -5.41 5.16 -13.97
C ASN A 430 -6.31 6.08 -13.13
N PRO A 431 -7.11 6.96 -13.75
CA PRO A 431 -7.99 7.83 -13.01
C PRO A 431 -9.29 7.13 -12.55
N ASP A 432 -9.52 5.88 -12.97
CA ASP A 432 -10.57 4.99 -12.45
C ASP A 432 -9.99 4.24 -11.24
N VAL A 433 -10.21 4.84 -10.07
CA VAL A 433 -9.57 4.44 -8.82
C VAL A 433 -10.33 3.32 -8.11
N ASN A 434 -11.63 3.18 -8.38
CA ASN A 434 -12.46 2.09 -7.87
C ASN A 434 -12.46 0.84 -8.79
N ARG A 435 -11.90 0.96 -10.00
CA ARG A 435 -11.71 -0.08 -11.02
C ARG A 435 -13.02 -0.68 -11.54
N ASP A 436 -14.06 0.14 -11.64
CA ASP A 436 -15.34 -0.29 -12.23
C ASP A 436 -15.39 -0.16 -13.76
N GLY A 437 -14.34 0.42 -14.37
CA GLY A 437 -14.15 0.58 -15.80
C GLY A 437 -14.55 1.95 -16.35
N VAL A 438 -15.05 2.87 -15.50
CA VAL A 438 -15.47 4.22 -15.90
C VAL A 438 -15.09 5.25 -14.85
N VAL A 439 -14.42 6.34 -15.25
CA VAL A 439 -14.16 7.46 -14.33
C VAL A 439 -15.44 8.24 -14.08
N ASP A 440 -16.00 8.12 -12.88
CA ASP A 440 -17.24 8.77 -12.49
C ASP A 440 -17.19 9.44 -11.10
N ARG A 441 -18.36 9.60 -10.46
CA ARG A 441 -18.44 10.27 -9.14
C ARG A 441 -17.85 9.42 -8.03
N ALA A 442 -17.92 8.09 -8.12
CA ALA A 442 -17.37 7.18 -7.13
C ALA A 442 -15.86 7.35 -7.00
N ASP A 443 -15.15 7.55 -8.11
CA ASP A 443 -13.71 7.80 -8.12
C ASP A 443 -13.31 9.08 -7.40
N ILE A 444 -14.07 10.15 -7.62
CA ILE A 444 -13.85 11.44 -6.97
C ILE A 444 -14.09 11.35 -5.46
N ILE A 445 -15.07 10.56 -5.04
CA ILE A 445 -15.40 10.32 -3.63
C ILE A 445 -14.25 9.58 -2.94
N GLU A 446 -13.69 8.54 -3.58
CA GLU A 446 -12.56 7.78 -3.05
C GLU A 446 -11.33 8.66 -2.75
N ILE A 447 -11.02 9.62 -3.64
CA ILE A 447 -9.95 10.58 -3.40
C ILE A 447 -10.29 11.51 -2.22
N ILE A 448 -11.50 12.09 -2.18
CA ILE A 448 -11.88 13.05 -1.13
C ILE A 448 -11.92 12.41 0.26
N ILE A 449 -12.43 11.18 0.38
CA ILE A 449 -12.39 10.42 1.63
C ILE A 449 -10.94 10.26 2.11
N SER A 450 -10.03 9.96 1.18
CA SER A 450 -8.61 9.78 1.49
C SER A 450 -7.95 11.10 1.93
N LEU A 451 -8.28 12.22 1.29
CA LEU A 451 -7.80 13.55 1.66
C LEU A 451 -8.29 14.01 3.05
N GLU A 452 -9.48 13.59 3.46
CA GLU A 452 -10.09 13.97 4.74
C GLU A 452 -9.74 13.03 5.91
N ALA A 453 -9.19 11.85 5.62
CA ALA A 453 -8.77 10.87 6.62
C ALA A 453 -7.45 11.21 7.34
N ALA A 454 -6.68 12.21 6.88
CA ALA A 454 -5.46 12.69 7.53
C ALA A 454 -5.76 13.60 8.77
N PRO A 455 -4.92 13.61 9.81
CA PRO A 455 -5.29 13.19 11.17
C PRO A 455 -6.10 14.21 11.97
N ARG A 456 -7.29 13.80 12.44
CA ARG A 456 -7.98 14.39 13.59
C ARG A 456 -8.05 13.41 14.77
N GLY A 457 -6.98 13.32 15.56
CA GLY A 457 -6.98 12.85 16.96
C GLY A 457 -7.58 11.46 17.29
N PRO A 458 -7.40 10.95 18.52
CA PRO A 458 -7.90 9.65 18.90
C PRO A 458 -9.39 9.73 19.28
N ALA A 459 -10.13 8.68 18.93
CA ALA A 459 -11.52 8.43 19.29
C ALA A 459 -12.56 9.41 18.70
N ALA A 460 -12.90 9.21 17.42
CA ALA A 460 -14.26 9.47 16.95
C ALA A 460 -14.81 8.16 16.36
N SER A 461 -15.94 7.73 16.89
CA SER A 461 -16.73 6.57 16.47
C SER A 461 -16.78 6.37 14.96
N TRP A 462 -16.73 5.11 14.53
CA TRP A 462 -17.09 4.61 13.19
C TRP A 462 -18.57 4.88 12.80
N GLN A 463 -19.07 6.09 13.03
CA GLN A 463 -20.48 6.43 12.84
C GLN A 463 -20.73 7.61 11.90
N THR A 464 -19.70 8.23 11.33
CA THR A 464 -19.89 9.15 10.20
C THR A 464 -18.73 9.01 9.22
N ILE A 465 -18.93 8.21 8.17
CA ILE A 465 -18.20 8.38 6.91
C ILE A 465 -18.39 9.85 6.51
N PRO A 466 -17.35 10.63 6.16
CA PRO A 466 -17.54 11.97 5.63
C PRO A 466 -18.51 11.88 4.44
N THR A 467 -19.71 12.44 4.61
CA THR A 467 -20.68 12.49 3.52
C THR A 467 -20.09 13.39 2.43
N PHE A 468 -20.08 12.91 1.19
CA PHE A 468 -19.65 13.71 0.06
C PHE A 468 -20.61 14.90 -0.11
N THR A 469 -20.20 16.10 0.33
CA THR A 469 -21.02 17.32 0.27
C THR A 469 -20.46 18.34 -0.72
N ALA A 470 -21.34 19.23 -1.21
CA ALA A 470 -20.94 20.40 -2.00
C ALA A 470 -19.89 21.27 -1.26
N LYS A 471 -19.96 21.33 0.07
CA LYS A 471 -19.02 22.08 0.90
C LYS A 471 -17.60 21.50 0.86
N ASN A 472 -17.48 20.17 0.93
CA ASN A 472 -16.19 19.48 0.87
C ASN A 472 -15.57 19.63 -0.53
N LEU A 473 -16.37 19.42 -1.58
CA LEU A 473 -15.90 19.61 -2.95
C LEU A 473 -15.47 21.06 -3.23
N GLN A 474 -16.23 22.04 -2.73
CA GLN A 474 -15.88 23.46 -2.84
C GLN A 474 -14.58 23.80 -2.10
N HIS A 475 -14.31 23.17 -0.96
CA HIS A 475 -13.04 23.33 -0.24
C HIS A 475 -11.84 22.92 -1.11
N TRP A 476 -11.91 21.72 -1.70
CA TRP A 476 -10.81 21.19 -2.52
C TRP A 476 -10.62 21.93 -3.84
N ILE A 477 -11.70 22.39 -4.49
CA ILE A 477 -11.60 23.28 -5.67
C ILE A 477 -10.84 24.57 -5.31
N ASN A 478 -11.08 25.13 -4.12
CA ASN A 478 -10.37 26.33 -3.68
C ASN A 478 -8.88 26.06 -3.43
N GLN A 479 -8.50 24.87 -2.96
CA GLN A 479 -7.09 24.48 -2.84
C GLN A 479 -6.45 24.30 -4.22
N ALA A 480 -7.10 23.60 -5.14
CA ALA A 480 -6.62 23.39 -6.50
C ALA A 480 -6.33 24.72 -7.22
N LYS A 481 -7.21 25.72 -7.06
CA LYS A 481 -7.03 27.06 -7.64
C LYS A 481 -5.83 27.82 -7.09
N LYS A 482 -5.44 27.59 -5.82
CA LYS A 482 -4.28 28.26 -5.20
C LYS A 482 -2.95 27.78 -5.78
N LEU A 483 -2.88 26.55 -6.29
CA LEU A 483 -1.67 26.01 -6.92
C LEU A 483 -1.29 26.74 -8.22
N ASN A 484 -2.22 27.46 -8.85
CA ASN A 484 -1.97 28.36 -9.98
C ASN A 484 -1.29 27.70 -11.20
N TYR A 485 -1.52 26.40 -11.42
CA TYR A 485 -1.03 25.72 -12.62
C TYR A 485 -1.73 26.22 -13.88
N LYS A 486 -0.94 26.55 -14.92
CA LYS A 486 -1.46 27.03 -16.22
C LYS A 486 -1.69 25.91 -17.23
N ASP A 487 -1.40 24.67 -16.88
CA ASP A 487 -1.59 23.53 -17.78
C ASP A 487 -3.06 23.33 -18.15
N LYS A 488 -3.32 23.02 -19.42
CA LYS A 488 -4.68 22.90 -19.96
C LYS A 488 -5.45 21.72 -19.38
N THR A 489 -4.77 20.63 -19.03
CA THR A 489 -5.36 19.41 -18.44
C THR A 489 -5.77 19.69 -17.01
N PHE A 490 -4.89 20.32 -16.23
CA PHE A 490 -5.19 20.72 -14.85
C PHE A 490 -6.38 21.70 -14.78
N GLN A 491 -6.39 22.71 -15.65
CA GLN A 491 -7.50 23.66 -15.78
C GLN A 491 -8.79 23.04 -16.31
N LYS A 492 -8.70 21.91 -17.02
CA LYS A 492 -9.88 21.12 -17.41
C LYS A 492 -10.45 20.38 -16.20
N GLY A 493 -9.60 19.73 -15.39
CA GLY A 493 -10.02 19.04 -14.17
C GLY A 493 -10.72 19.97 -13.19
N ILE A 494 -10.17 21.16 -12.92
CA ILE A 494 -10.85 22.17 -12.08
C ILE A 494 -12.23 22.52 -12.63
N ARG A 495 -12.38 22.73 -13.95
CA ARG A 495 -13.69 23.04 -14.57
C ARG A 495 -14.67 21.87 -14.45
N THR A 496 -14.22 20.63 -14.58
CA THR A 496 -15.07 19.45 -14.35
C THR A 496 -15.55 19.41 -12.89
N LEU A 497 -14.65 19.67 -11.92
CA LEU A 497 -15.02 19.73 -10.51
C LEU A 497 -16.01 20.86 -10.23
N GLU A 498 -15.86 22.03 -10.86
CA GLU A 498 -16.84 23.13 -10.76
C GLU A 498 -18.20 22.76 -11.37
N GLN A 499 -18.22 22.00 -12.47
CA GLN A 499 -19.45 21.48 -13.06
C GLN A 499 -20.12 20.43 -12.15
N LEU A 500 -19.35 19.53 -11.55
CA LEU A 500 -19.83 18.58 -10.56
C LEU A 500 -20.32 19.28 -9.29
N LEU A 501 -19.62 20.33 -8.86
CA LEU A 501 -20.09 21.16 -7.77
C LEU A 501 -21.42 21.83 -8.13
N ALA A 502 -21.58 22.32 -9.36
CA ALA A 502 -22.85 22.88 -9.82
C ALA A 502 -24.00 21.85 -9.88
N THR A 503 -23.70 20.56 -10.11
CA THR A 503 -24.71 19.48 -10.00
C THR A 503 -24.99 19.06 -8.55
N LEU A 504 -24.03 19.21 -7.64
CA LEU A 504 -24.22 18.98 -6.20
C LEU A 504 -24.90 20.16 -5.50
N ILE A 505 -24.73 21.39 -6.00
CA ILE A 505 -25.48 22.57 -5.55
C ILE A 505 -26.98 22.43 -5.88
N GLN A 506 -27.38 21.50 -6.77
CA GLN A 506 -28.79 21.10 -6.91
C GLN A 506 -29.30 20.18 -5.78
N ALA A 507 -28.45 19.77 -4.83
CA ALA A 507 -28.80 18.96 -3.66
C ALA A 507 -28.69 19.77 -2.35
N GLU A 508 -29.12 21.02 -2.34
CA GLU A 508 -29.69 21.58 -1.12
C GLU A 508 -31.03 20.88 -0.85
N THR A 509 -31.36 20.65 0.42
CA THR A 509 -32.72 20.22 0.78
C THR A 509 -33.67 21.26 0.23
N THR A 510 -34.50 20.88 -0.74
CA THR A 510 -35.30 21.84 -1.51
C THR A 510 -36.67 21.28 -1.78
N LEU A 511 -37.70 22.07 -1.49
CA LEU A 511 -39.04 21.80 -2.00
C LEU A 511 -39.12 22.31 -3.43
N LEU A 512 -39.39 21.42 -4.39
CA LEU A 512 -39.38 21.78 -5.81
C LEU A 512 -40.71 22.39 -6.26
N SER A 513 -40.62 23.18 -7.34
CA SER A 513 -41.82 23.69 -8.03
C SER A 513 -42.55 22.52 -8.67
N ASN A 514 -43.84 22.41 -8.40
CA ASN A 514 -44.64 21.36 -9.00
C ASN A 514 -45.11 21.80 -10.40
N TYR A 515 -44.97 20.92 -11.42
CA TYR A 515 -45.43 21.18 -12.80
C TYR A 515 -46.17 19.96 -13.39
N PRO A 516 -47.27 20.14 -14.16
CA PRO A 516 -47.92 21.40 -14.56
C PRO A 516 -48.90 21.95 -13.52
N ASN A 517 -48.87 23.27 -13.31
CA ASN A 517 -49.82 24.02 -12.48
C ASN A 517 -50.70 24.88 -13.41
N PRO A 518 -52.06 24.81 -13.39
CA PRO A 518 -52.95 24.13 -12.43
C PRO A 518 -53.04 22.61 -12.53
N PHE A 519 -53.34 21.94 -11.40
CA PHE A 519 -53.37 20.48 -11.24
C PHE A 519 -54.77 19.88 -11.10
N ASN A 520 -54.88 18.60 -11.47
CA ASN A 520 -55.91 17.67 -11.00
C ASN A 520 -55.73 17.44 -9.47
N PRO A 521 -56.80 17.32 -8.66
CA PRO A 521 -56.71 17.12 -7.20
C PRO A 521 -55.66 16.13 -6.70
N GLU A 522 -55.41 15.05 -7.44
CA GLU A 522 -54.35 14.10 -7.12
C GLU A 522 -53.01 14.56 -7.69
N THR A 523 -52.00 14.76 -6.83
CA THR A 523 -50.70 15.31 -7.24
C THR A 523 -49.53 14.68 -6.49
N TRP A 524 -48.36 14.75 -7.12
CA TRP A 524 -47.07 14.32 -6.59
C TRP A 524 -46.26 15.55 -6.26
N ILE A 525 -45.73 15.66 -5.06
CA ILE A 525 -45.01 16.85 -4.59
C ILE A 525 -43.51 16.51 -4.53
N PRO A 526 -42.73 17.01 -5.50
CA PRO A 526 -41.31 16.68 -5.59
C PRO A 526 -40.46 17.52 -4.64
N TYR A 527 -39.40 16.91 -4.10
CA TYR A 527 -38.47 17.55 -3.18
C TYR A 527 -37.10 16.85 -3.23
N HIS A 528 -36.06 17.52 -2.78
CA HIS A 528 -34.72 16.95 -2.58
C HIS A 528 -34.35 16.99 -1.10
N LEU A 529 -33.62 15.98 -0.65
CA LEU A 529 -32.98 15.94 0.66
C LEU A 529 -31.47 15.94 0.49
N ALA A 530 -30.79 16.90 1.11
CA ALA A 530 -29.33 16.94 1.17
C ALA A 530 -28.75 15.93 2.18
N GLU A 531 -29.51 15.67 3.25
CA GLU A 531 -29.15 14.79 4.36
C GLU A 531 -30.37 13.94 4.78
N ASP A 532 -30.11 12.85 5.49
CA ASP A 532 -31.16 11.99 6.05
C ASP A 532 -32.03 12.78 7.03
N ALA A 533 -33.35 12.73 6.87
CA ALA A 533 -34.27 13.54 7.67
C ALA A 533 -35.65 12.89 7.84
N PHE A 534 -36.32 13.21 8.95
CA PHE A 534 -37.76 13.00 9.08
C PHE A 534 -38.50 14.05 8.25
N VAL A 535 -39.37 13.60 7.36
CA VAL A 535 -40.09 14.45 6.42
C VAL A 535 -41.57 14.52 6.78
N THR A 536 -42.11 15.72 6.82
CA THR A 536 -43.55 15.98 6.99
C THR A 536 -44.01 17.00 5.97
N LEU A 537 -45.19 16.80 5.41
CA LEU A 537 -45.84 17.77 4.53
C LEU A 537 -47.19 18.20 5.09
N THR A 538 -47.40 19.49 5.30
CA THR A 538 -48.68 20.05 5.73
C THR A 538 -49.28 20.91 4.63
N ILE A 539 -50.55 20.68 4.31
CA ILE A 539 -51.31 21.39 3.29
C ILE A 539 -52.27 22.34 3.99
N TYR A 540 -52.35 23.57 3.51
CA TYR A 540 -53.19 24.64 4.00
C TYR A 540 -54.12 25.17 2.90
N ASP A 541 -55.28 25.67 3.29
CA ASP A 541 -56.18 26.41 2.40
C ASP A 541 -55.71 27.87 2.18
N GLY A 542 -56.45 28.63 1.36
CA GLY A 542 -56.14 30.03 1.08
C GLY A 542 -56.21 30.97 2.29
N ASN A 543 -56.80 30.52 3.41
CA ASN A 543 -56.89 31.26 4.67
C ASN A 543 -55.84 30.82 5.71
N GLY A 544 -55.00 29.83 5.37
CA GLY A 544 -53.98 29.28 6.27
C GLY A 544 -54.51 28.22 7.25
N GLN A 545 -55.71 27.67 7.06
CA GLN A 545 -56.20 26.53 7.85
C GLN A 545 -55.60 25.23 7.32
N ILE A 546 -55.23 24.31 8.23
CA ILE A 546 -54.69 23.00 7.86
C ILE A 546 -55.78 22.18 7.19
N VAL A 547 -55.48 21.66 6.00
CA VAL A 547 -56.32 20.77 5.21
C VAL A 547 -55.93 19.32 5.44
N ARG A 548 -54.62 19.04 5.49
CA ARG A 548 -54.06 17.70 5.73
C ARG A 548 -52.60 17.77 6.13
N THR A 549 -52.18 16.85 7.00
CA THR A 549 -50.76 16.58 7.27
C THR A 549 -50.44 15.16 6.80
N LEU A 550 -49.37 15.02 6.03
CA LEU A 550 -48.82 13.76 5.58
C LEU A 550 -47.51 13.53 6.32
N ASP A 551 -47.50 12.55 7.22
CA ASP A 551 -46.27 12.08 7.86
C ASP A 551 -45.57 11.09 6.92
N VAL A 552 -44.46 11.55 6.35
CA VAL A 552 -43.70 10.80 5.33
C VAL A 552 -42.66 9.89 5.98
N GLY A 553 -42.36 10.12 7.27
CA GLY A 553 -41.37 9.37 8.06
C GLY A 553 -39.92 9.71 7.71
N HIS A 554 -39.00 8.88 8.21
CA HIS A 554 -37.56 9.02 7.94
C HIS A 554 -37.23 8.72 6.47
N ARG A 555 -36.47 9.60 5.84
CA ARG A 555 -36.06 9.52 4.43
C ARG A 555 -34.56 9.77 4.31
N VAL A 556 -33.91 9.03 3.43
CA VAL A 556 -32.47 9.15 3.16
C VAL A 556 -32.19 10.29 2.19
N ALA A 557 -30.99 10.87 2.24
CA ALA A 557 -30.54 11.91 1.30
C ALA A 557 -30.69 11.44 -0.16
N ALA A 558 -31.58 12.07 -0.93
CA ALA A 558 -31.91 11.67 -2.29
C ALA A 558 -32.75 12.72 -3.04
N VAL A 559 -32.91 12.49 -4.34
CA VAL A 559 -33.81 13.22 -5.25
C VAL A 559 -35.18 12.52 -5.32
N TYR A 560 -36.26 13.23 -4.95
CA TYR A 560 -37.64 12.72 -4.93
C TYR A 560 -38.52 13.40 -5.99
N GLU A 561 -38.13 13.33 -7.27
CA GLU A 561 -38.83 14.02 -8.37
C GLU A 561 -39.86 13.16 -9.11
N ASN A 562 -39.77 11.83 -9.03
CA ASN A 562 -40.65 10.93 -9.77
C ASN A 562 -41.80 10.39 -8.89
N ARG A 563 -42.87 9.91 -9.54
CA ARG A 563 -44.09 9.44 -8.84
C ARG A 563 -43.85 8.30 -7.84
N SER A 564 -42.80 7.51 -8.00
CA SER A 564 -42.48 6.40 -7.09
C SER A 564 -41.75 6.86 -5.83
N LYS A 565 -41.29 8.11 -5.77
CA LYS A 565 -40.52 8.65 -4.64
C LYS A 565 -41.11 9.95 -4.07
N ALA A 566 -41.70 10.82 -4.89
CA ALA A 566 -42.34 12.06 -4.46
C ALA A 566 -43.49 11.82 -3.45
N ILE A 567 -43.86 12.86 -2.70
CA ILE A 567 -44.98 12.77 -1.75
C ILE A 567 -46.28 12.74 -2.53
N TYR A 568 -47.11 11.71 -2.31
CA TYR A 568 -48.44 11.64 -2.90
C TYR A 568 -49.44 12.44 -2.07
N TRP A 569 -50.26 13.24 -2.73
CA TRP A 569 -51.51 13.69 -2.16
C TRP A 569 -52.68 13.33 -3.08
N ASP A 570 -53.67 12.64 -2.52
CA ASP A 570 -54.88 12.18 -3.20
C ASP A 570 -55.97 13.28 -3.37
N GLY A 571 -55.64 14.53 -3.05
CA GLY A 571 -56.57 15.66 -3.12
C GLY A 571 -57.67 15.66 -2.06
N ARG A 572 -57.48 14.93 -0.95
CA ARG A 572 -58.47 14.86 0.15
C ARG A 572 -57.97 15.54 1.43
N ASN A 573 -58.90 16.10 2.20
CA ASN A 573 -58.65 16.64 3.54
C ASN A 573 -58.40 15.51 4.56
N GLU A 574 -58.17 15.86 5.82
CA GLU A 574 -57.97 14.92 6.94
C GLU A 574 -59.15 13.96 7.19
N PHE A 575 -60.37 14.33 6.78
CA PHE A 575 -61.57 13.51 6.87
C PHE A 575 -61.81 12.62 5.63
N GLY A 576 -60.92 12.69 4.64
CA GLY A 576 -61.02 11.92 3.39
C GLY A 576 -61.96 12.53 2.34
N GLU A 577 -62.43 13.76 2.53
CA GLU A 577 -63.28 14.47 1.58
C GLU A 577 -62.45 15.18 0.51
N GLN A 578 -62.92 15.23 -0.73
CA GLN A 578 -62.17 15.90 -1.80
C GLN A 578 -62.18 17.42 -1.63
N VAL A 579 -61.02 18.06 -1.78
CA VAL A 579 -60.89 19.52 -1.73
C VAL A 579 -61.55 20.20 -2.93
N ALA A 580 -61.98 21.46 -2.79
CA ALA A 580 -62.57 22.26 -3.88
C ALA A 580 -61.49 22.88 -4.78
N SER A 581 -61.86 23.33 -5.98
CA SER A 581 -60.98 24.18 -6.80
C SER A 581 -60.62 25.45 -6.04
N GLY A 582 -59.34 25.81 -6.01
CA GLY A 582 -58.87 26.92 -5.19
C GLY A 582 -57.36 26.97 -5.03
N VAL A 583 -56.90 28.01 -4.34
CA VAL A 583 -55.50 28.18 -3.97
C VAL A 583 -55.24 27.47 -2.65
N TYR A 584 -54.22 26.63 -2.63
CA TYR A 584 -53.70 25.94 -1.46
C TYR A 584 -52.22 26.22 -1.30
N PHE A 585 -51.70 25.99 -0.11
CA PHE A 585 -50.27 26.07 0.19
C PHE A 585 -49.81 24.75 0.79
N TYR A 586 -48.61 24.30 0.43
CA TYR A 586 -48.01 23.12 1.03
C TYR A 586 -46.66 23.48 1.63
N HIS A 587 -46.45 23.03 2.87
CA HIS A 587 -45.28 23.28 3.67
C HIS A 587 -44.55 21.96 3.92
N LEU A 588 -43.30 21.87 3.48
CA LEU A 588 -42.42 20.74 3.75
C LEU A 588 -41.52 21.08 4.94
N SER A 589 -41.42 20.15 5.89
CA SER A 589 -40.44 20.15 6.97
C SER A 589 -39.54 18.92 6.82
N ALA A 590 -38.22 19.10 6.83
CA ALA A 590 -37.23 18.04 6.74
C ALA A 590 -35.99 18.38 7.57
N GLY A 591 -35.87 17.80 8.77
CA GLY A 591 -34.82 18.22 9.72
C GLY A 591 -34.94 19.71 10.06
N ASP A 592 -33.86 20.48 9.90
CA ASP A 592 -33.85 21.93 10.08
C ASP A 592 -34.39 22.72 8.87
N TYR A 593 -34.64 22.04 7.74
CA TYR A 593 -35.17 22.68 6.53
C TYR A 593 -36.70 22.82 6.59
N SER A 594 -37.21 23.99 6.21
CA SER A 594 -38.63 24.18 5.96
C SER A 594 -38.89 25.11 4.77
N ALA A 595 -39.92 24.81 3.98
CA ALA A 595 -40.31 25.65 2.84
C ALA A 595 -41.80 25.51 2.51
N THR A 596 -42.39 26.61 2.06
CA THR A 596 -43.81 26.67 1.65
C THR A 596 -43.94 27.05 0.19
N ARG A 597 -44.85 26.38 -0.54
CA ARG A 597 -45.18 26.72 -1.92
C ARG A 597 -46.68 26.80 -2.15
N LYS A 598 -47.05 27.58 -3.17
CA LYS A 598 -48.44 27.75 -3.63
C LYS A 598 -48.80 26.67 -4.65
N MET A 599 -50.02 26.16 -4.55
CA MET A 599 -50.64 25.22 -5.48
C MET A 599 -52.02 25.73 -5.89
N LEU A 600 -52.35 25.64 -7.18
CA LEU A 600 -53.70 25.92 -7.67
C LEU A 600 -54.34 24.60 -8.11
N ILE A 601 -55.43 24.23 -7.43
CA ILE A 601 -56.25 23.07 -7.80
C ILE A 601 -57.38 23.56 -8.70
N LEU A 602 -57.50 22.98 -9.88
CA LEU A 602 -58.65 23.14 -10.77
C LEU A 602 -59.23 21.75 -11.03
N LYS A 603 -60.43 21.51 -10.50
CA LYS A 603 -61.26 20.36 -10.85
C LYS A 603 -61.89 20.51 -12.21
#